data_AF-A0A6P1T9H7-F1
#
_entry.id   AF-A0A6P1T9H7-F1
#
_cell.length_a   1.000
_cell.length_b   1.000
_cell.length_c   1.000
_cell.angle_alpha   90.00
_cell.angle_beta   90.00
_cell.angle_gamma   90.00
#
_symmetry.space_group_name_H-M   'P 1'
#
loop_
_entity.id
_entity.type
_entity.pdbx_description
1 polymer ?
#
loop_
_entity_poly.entity_id
_entity_poly.type
_entity_poly.pdbx_seq_one_letter_code
_entity_poly.pdbx_strand_id
1 'polypeptide(L)'
;MFFSRYAAWLIFLGAFYGLWALFVFGQNLWGAVTEHWPMALSMAIGSYAAGSTPMGGGTVGFPVLVLLFDMPASLGRDFSFAVQSIGMVSASIFIFCRRQLLAWSMLRGALLGSLLTTPLGILFFAPLVPELWVKLGFAVIWGSFGLLHLYRLNEITGHDHAGDPRCPKDFGVGLVLGAVSGFVAVSVTGVGIDMVVYAALVLLSRVDLKVAIPTSVVIMAFSSVVGVVVKSLSGDWQPGVLGNWLAAAPVVALGAPLGVFVVGLIGRKPTLLVVALLCIVQFVWTCMSERATLGTAGTAVALLSVLVCLGGFEALRSLGLRRERRRKGLAAAAGATFRRGPLASGT
;
A
#
# COMPACT_ATOMS: atom_id res chain seq x y z
N MET A 1 15.99 -7.44 27.51
CA MET A 1 15.73 -6.17 26.76
C MET A 1 15.07 -6.37 25.39
N PHE A 2 15.45 -7.39 24.59
CA PHE A 2 14.84 -7.63 23.26
C PHE A 2 13.32 -7.94 23.32
N PHE A 3 12.88 -8.84 24.21
CA PHE A 3 11.47 -9.22 24.35
C PHE A 3 10.53 -8.05 24.72
N SER A 4 10.98 -7.13 25.59
CA SER A 4 10.16 -5.98 26.00
C SER A 4 9.84 -5.04 24.84
N ARG A 5 10.76 -4.88 23.88
CA ARG A 5 10.55 -4.01 22.71
C ARG A 5 9.50 -4.56 21.74
N TYR A 6 9.40 -5.88 21.60
CA TYR A 6 8.45 -6.54 20.69
C TYR A 6 7.24 -7.13 21.41
N ALA A 7 7.07 -6.85 22.70
CA ALA A 7 6.01 -7.43 23.52
C ALA A 7 4.62 -7.19 22.92
N ALA A 8 4.32 -5.96 22.47
CA ALA A 8 3.04 -5.64 21.85
C ALA A 8 2.76 -6.49 20.59
N TRP A 9 3.78 -6.71 19.76
CA TRP A 9 3.67 -7.55 18.56
C TRP A 9 3.49 -9.03 18.91
N LEU A 10 4.25 -9.55 19.88
CA LEU A 10 4.12 -10.93 20.35
C LEU A 10 2.76 -11.20 21.02
N ILE A 11 2.24 -10.24 21.79
CA ILE A 11 0.90 -10.31 22.39
C ILE A 11 -0.16 -10.33 21.30
N PHE A 12 -0.05 -9.47 20.29
CA PHE A 12 -0.97 -9.47 19.14
C PHE A 12 -0.95 -10.82 18.42
N LEU A 13 0.23 -11.38 18.14
CA LEU A 13 0.35 -12.70 17.51
C LEU A 13 -0.25 -13.80 18.38
N GLY A 14 0.08 -13.85 19.67
CA GLY A 14 -0.46 -14.83 20.61
C GLY A 14 -1.99 -14.77 20.67
N ALA A 15 -2.55 -13.56 20.75
CA ALA A 15 -4.00 -13.35 20.72
C ALA A 15 -4.61 -13.78 19.39
N PHE A 16 -4.01 -13.39 18.26
CA PHE A 16 -4.50 -13.75 16.92
C PHE A 16 -4.49 -15.27 16.71
N TYR A 17 -3.36 -15.95 16.94
CA TYR A 17 -3.26 -17.40 16.77
C TYR A 17 -4.16 -18.15 17.76
N GLY A 18 -4.27 -17.67 19.00
CA GLY A 18 -5.18 -18.25 19.98
C GLY A 18 -6.63 -18.17 19.54
N LEU A 19 -7.10 -16.98 19.14
CA LEU A 19 -8.47 -16.78 18.65
C LEU A 19 -8.73 -17.54 17.34
N TRP A 20 -7.77 -17.53 16.41
CA TRP A 20 -7.88 -18.27 15.16
C TRP A 20 -7.98 -19.78 15.40
N ALA A 21 -7.15 -20.34 16.29
CA ALA A 21 -7.20 -21.76 16.62
C ALA A 21 -8.51 -22.13 17.32
N LEU A 22 -8.95 -21.32 18.29
CA LEU A 22 -10.24 -21.52 18.96
C LEU A 22 -11.40 -21.49 17.97
N PHE A 23 -11.37 -20.58 17.00
CA PHE A 23 -12.41 -20.48 15.97
C PHE A 23 -12.38 -21.66 15.00
N VAL A 24 -11.21 -22.01 14.45
CA VAL A 24 -11.06 -23.08 13.46
C VAL A 24 -11.38 -24.45 14.04
N PHE A 25 -10.81 -24.78 15.20
CA PHE A 25 -11.07 -26.07 15.83
C PHE A 25 -12.44 -26.11 16.51
N GLY A 26 -12.90 -25.01 17.10
CA GLY A 26 -14.23 -24.93 17.73
C GLY A 26 -15.40 -25.05 16.75
N GLN A 27 -15.24 -24.57 15.51
CA GLN A 27 -16.25 -24.65 14.45
C GLN A 27 -15.97 -25.78 13.43
N ASN A 28 -14.99 -26.65 13.69
CA ASN A 28 -14.56 -27.73 12.80
C ASN A 28 -14.23 -27.27 11.35
N LEU A 29 -13.63 -26.09 11.22
CA LEU A 29 -13.30 -25.45 9.93
C LEU A 29 -11.92 -25.85 9.39
N TRP A 30 -11.27 -26.86 9.98
CA TRP A 30 -9.96 -27.33 9.53
C TRP A 30 -9.98 -27.83 8.09
N GLY A 31 -11.07 -28.49 7.66
CA GLY A 31 -11.26 -28.88 6.26
C GLY A 31 -11.17 -27.68 5.31
N ALA A 32 -11.88 -26.59 5.62
CA ALA A 32 -11.85 -25.38 4.81
C ALA A 32 -10.46 -24.72 4.73
N VAL A 33 -9.68 -24.78 5.81
CA VAL A 33 -8.27 -24.32 5.82
C VAL A 33 -7.43 -25.15 4.85
N THR A 34 -7.56 -26.47 4.90
CA THR A 34 -6.78 -27.37 4.04
C THR A 34 -7.17 -27.29 2.58
N GLU A 35 -8.44 -27.05 2.26
CA GLU A 35 -8.92 -26.86 0.88
C GLU A 35 -8.32 -25.60 0.24
N HIS A 36 -8.09 -24.54 1.03
CA HIS A 36 -7.59 -23.25 0.55
C HIS A 36 -6.07 -23.07 0.74
N TRP A 37 -5.31 -24.16 0.91
CA TRP A 37 -3.85 -24.12 1.07
C TRP A 37 -3.09 -23.37 -0.05
N PRO A 38 -3.52 -23.35 -1.34
CA PRO A 38 -2.80 -22.60 -2.38
C PRO A 38 -2.78 -21.09 -2.10
N MET A 39 -3.83 -20.58 -1.44
CA MET A 39 -3.91 -19.18 -1.02
C MET A 39 -2.89 -18.89 0.09
N ALA A 40 -2.75 -19.80 1.06
CA ALA A 40 -1.73 -19.71 2.11
C ALA A 40 -0.32 -19.67 1.54
N LEU A 41 -0.01 -20.55 0.56
CA LEU A 41 1.29 -20.58 -0.12
C LEU A 41 1.55 -19.26 -0.87
N SER A 42 0.58 -18.81 -1.67
CA SER A 42 0.69 -17.55 -2.41
C SER A 42 0.92 -16.36 -1.47
N MET A 43 0.25 -16.37 -0.32
CA MET A 43 0.39 -15.33 0.72
C MET A 43 1.66 -15.45 1.55
N ALA A 44 2.34 -16.60 1.61
CA ALA A 44 3.67 -16.69 2.20
C ALA A 44 4.67 -15.80 1.45
N ILE A 45 4.64 -15.88 0.11
CA ILE A 45 5.48 -15.06 -0.76
C ILE A 45 4.96 -13.62 -0.80
N GLY A 46 3.64 -13.47 -0.96
CA GLY A 46 3.01 -12.16 -1.12
C GLY A 46 3.12 -11.28 0.11
N SER A 47 2.93 -11.81 1.32
CA SER A 47 3.01 -11.02 2.55
C SER A 47 4.44 -10.57 2.86
N TYR A 48 5.44 -11.40 2.58
CA TYR A 48 6.84 -10.99 2.64
C TYR A 48 7.17 -9.83 1.70
N ALA A 49 6.76 -9.95 0.43
CA ALA A 49 6.94 -8.88 -0.56
C ALA A 49 6.20 -7.60 -0.14
N ALA A 50 4.99 -7.75 0.41
CA ALA A 50 4.17 -6.64 0.85
C ALA A 50 4.78 -5.88 2.03
N GLY A 51 5.30 -6.59 3.04
CA GLY A 51 5.96 -5.93 4.18
C GLY A 51 7.27 -5.22 3.82
N SER A 52 7.92 -5.63 2.74
CA SER A 52 9.21 -5.11 2.30
C SER A 52 9.11 -3.98 1.26
N THR A 53 7.92 -3.70 0.73
CA THR A 53 7.66 -2.72 -0.33
C THR A 53 6.44 -1.88 0.00
N PRO A 54 6.15 -0.78 -0.72
CA PRO A 54 4.96 0.04 -0.43
C PRO A 54 3.65 -0.59 -0.95
N MET A 55 3.63 -1.90 -1.11
CA MET A 55 2.57 -2.65 -1.73
C MET A 55 1.88 -3.51 -0.68
N GLY A 56 0.56 -3.42 -0.59
CA GLY A 56 -0.23 -4.24 0.32
C GLY A 56 -0.28 -5.71 -0.09
N GLY A 57 -0.50 -6.61 0.88
CA GLY A 57 -0.62 -8.06 0.62
C GLY A 57 -1.76 -8.43 -0.34
N GLY A 58 -2.81 -7.60 -0.36
CA GLY A 58 -3.91 -7.71 -1.33
C GLY A 58 -3.44 -7.58 -2.78
N THR A 59 -2.28 -6.96 -3.04
CA THR A 59 -1.74 -6.84 -4.39
C THR A 59 -1.35 -8.19 -4.99
N VAL A 60 -0.90 -9.13 -4.17
CA VAL A 60 -0.61 -10.50 -4.61
C VAL A 60 -1.86 -11.36 -4.52
N GLY A 61 -2.69 -11.14 -3.49
CA GLY A 61 -3.92 -11.90 -3.28
C GLY A 61 -4.94 -11.71 -4.40
N PHE A 62 -5.12 -10.48 -4.86
CA PHE A 62 -6.11 -10.13 -5.88
C PHE A 62 -5.83 -10.83 -7.22
N PRO A 63 -4.63 -10.75 -7.86
CA PRO A 63 -4.32 -11.49 -9.08
C PRO A 63 -4.44 -13.00 -8.94
N VAL A 64 -4.03 -13.55 -7.79
CA VAL A 64 -4.09 -15.01 -7.57
C VAL A 64 -5.55 -15.46 -7.55
N LEU A 65 -6.42 -14.78 -6.81
CA LEU A 65 -7.84 -15.14 -6.78
C LEU A 65 -8.52 -14.85 -8.12
N VAL A 66 -8.29 -13.67 -8.70
CA VAL A 66 -9.10 -13.15 -9.81
C VAL A 66 -8.58 -13.56 -11.18
N LEU A 67 -7.27 -13.72 -11.36
CA LEU A 67 -6.66 -14.05 -12.65
C LEU A 67 -6.13 -15.48 -12.72
N LEU A 68 -5.70 -16.07 -11.60
CA LEU A 68 -5.21 -17.46 -11.58
C LEU A 68 -6.33 -18.45 -11.25
N PHE A 69 -7.21 -18.13 -10.30
CA PHE A 69 -8.34 -18.98 -9.93
C PHE A 69 -9.69 -18.57 -10.52
N ASP A 70 -9.70 -17.55 -11.40
CA ASP A 70 -10.88 -17.07 -12.12
C ASP A 70 -12.08 -16.75 -11.20
N MET A 71 -11.79 -16.19 -10.02
CA MET A 71 -12.80 -15.78 -9.05
C MET A 71 -13.26 -14.34 -9.29
N PRO A 72 -14.47 -13.94 -8.82
CA PRO A 72 -14.98 -12.59 -8.99
C PRO A 72 -14.06 -11.52 -8.39
N ALA A 73 -13.93 -10.37 -9.05
CA ALA A 73 -13.13 -9.26 -8.53
C ALA A 73 -13.63 -8.72 -7.16
N SER A 74 -14.92 -8.85 -6.87
CA SER A 74 -15.48 -8.53 -5.54
C SER A 74 -14.92 -9.43 -4.44
N LEU A 75 -14.66 -10.72 -4.74
CA LEU A 75 -13.97 -11.63 -3.83
C LEU A 75 -12.55 -11.14 -3.58
N GLY A 76 -11.82 -10.80 -4.65
CA GLY A 76 -10.45 -10.28 -4.55
C GLY A 76 -10.36 -9.03 -3.69
N ARG A 77 -11.32 -8.10 -3.83
CA ARG A 77 -11.43 -6.89 -3.01
C ARG A 77 -11.69 -7.23 -1.54
N ASP A 78 -12.73 -8.01 -1.26
CA ASP A 78 -13.15 -8.31 0.11
C ASP A 78 -12.07 -9.14 0.83
N PHE A 79 -11.47 -10.11 0.14
CA PHE A 79 -10.29 -10.82 0.62
C PHE A 79 -9.12 -9.88 0.91
N SER A 80 -8.86 -8.90 0.03
CA SER A 80 -7.79 -7.92 0.23
C SER A 80 -8.00 -7.06 1.48
N PHE A 81 -9.24 -6.69 1.81
CA PHE A 81 -9.55 -6.04 3.09
C PHE A 81 -9.27 -6.98 4.27
N ALA A 82 -9.78 -8.20 4.21
CA ALA A 82 -9.69 -9.16 5.31
C ALA A 82 -8.23 -9.55 5.60
N VAL A 83 -7.44 -9.91 4.58
CA VAL A 83 -6.06 -10.40 4.74
C VAL A 83 -5.13 -9.28 5.23
N GLN A 84 -5.32 -8.06 4.73
CA GLN A 84 -4.48 -6.91 5.11
C GLN A 84 -4.82 -6.38 6.49
N SER A 85 -6.07 -6.50 6.94
CA SER A 85 -6.46 -6.15 8.32
C SER A 85 -5.69 -6.97 9.37
N ILE A 86 -5.13 -8.13 8.98
CA ILE A 86 -4.26 -8.94 9.82
C ILE A 86 -2.78 -8.66 9.51
N GLY A 87 -2.36 -8.85 8.25
CA GLY A 87 -0.94 -8.75 7.87
C GLY A 87 -0.37 -7.35 8.03
N MET A 88 -1.05 -6.33 7.50
CA MET A 88 -0.57 -4.94 7.54
C MET A 88 -0.69 -4.34 8.94
N VAL A 89 -1.69 -4.76 9.74
CA VAL A 89 -1.79 -4.39 11.16
C VAL A 89 -0.64 -5.01 11.95
N SER A 90 -0.35 -6.29 11.76
CA SER A 90 0.80 -6.96 12.37
C SER A 90 2.11 -6.24 12.03
N ALA A 91 2.32 -5.92 10.74
CA ALA A 91 3.48 -5.16 10.28
C ALA A 91 3.54 -3.74 10.86
N SER A 92 2.40 -3.06 11.01
CA SER A 92 2.32 -1.73 11.63
C SER A 92 2.70 -1.76 13.11
N ILE A 93 2.21 -2.75 13.86
CA ILE A 93 2.62 -2.95 15.26
C ILE A 93 4.13 -3.19 15.33
N PHE A 94 4.67 -4.02 14.44
CA PHE A 94 6.11 -4.27 14.37
C PHE A 94 6.92 -2.99 14.03
N ILE A 95 6.45 -2.18 13.08
CA ILE A 95 7.02 -0.87 12.72
C ILE A 95 7.07 0.06 13.95
N PHE A 96 6.00 0.13 14.74
CA PHE A 96 5.95 0.92 15.96
C PHE A 96 6.90 0.39 17.04
N CYS A 97 6.96 -0.93 17.25
CA CYS A 97 7.95 -1.58 18.13
C CYS A 97 9.39 -1.26 17.71
N ARG A 98 9.64 -1.19 16.40
CA ARG A 98 10.95 -0.82 15.83
C ARG A 98 11.24 0.68 15.92
N ARG A 99 10.25 1.53 16.25
CA ARG A 99 10.37 3.00 16.24
C ARG A 99 10.88 3.54 14.90
N GLN A 100 10.41 2.96 13.80
CA GLN A 100 10.74 3.47 12.48
C GLN A 100 10.08 4.84 12.28
N LEU A 101 10.77 5.73 11.57
CA LEU A 101 10.27 7.07 11.28
C LEU A 101 9.08 6.98 10.32
N LEU A 102 8.08 7.83 10.55
CA LEU A 102 6.88 7.95 9.72
C LEU A 102 6.69 9.41 9.28
N ALA A 103 6.18 9.60 8.07
CA ALA A 103 5.83 10.91 7.57
C ALA A 103 4.48 11.35 8.14
N TRP A 104 4.48 11.69 9.44
CA TRP A 104 3.27 11.91 10.25
C TRP A 104 2.29 12.92 9.66
N SER A 105 2.78 14.00 9.04
CA SER A 105 1.91 15.03 8.46
C SER A 105 1.02 14.44 7.35
N MET A 106 1.64 13.79 6.36
CA MET A 106 0.92 13.16 5.26
C MET A 106 0.11 11.95 5.72
N LEU A 107 0.63 11.16 6.66
CA LEU A 107 -0.07 10.02 7.24
C LEU A 107 -1.39 10.46 7.89
N ARG A 108 -1.36 11.47 8.76
CA ARG A 108 -2.58 11.98 9.43
C ARG A 108 -3.59 12.53 8.44
N GLY A 109 -3.14 13.27 7.44
CA GLY A 109 -4.00 13.73 6.36
C GLY A 109 -4.66 12.55 5.65
N ALA A 110 -3.87 11.55 5.24
CA ALA A 110 -4.38 10.39 4.52
C ALA A 110 -5.35 9.55 5.34
N LEU A 111 -5.07 9.33 6.63
CA LEU A 111 -5.98 8.63 7.56
C LEU A 111 -7.33 9.34 7.66
N LEU A 112 -7.34 10.67 7.80
CA LEU A 112 -8.58 11.44 7.87
C LEU A 112 -9.33 11.42 6.54
N GLY A 113 -8.62 11.54 5.42
CA GLY A 113 -9.22 11.49 4.09
C GLY A 113 -9.87 10.14 3.80
N SER A 114 -9.17 9.05 4.11
CA SER A 114 -9.66 7.69 3.83
C SER A 114 -10.75 7.23 4.80
N LEU A 115 -10.78 7.75 6.05
CA LEU A 115 -11.76 7.36 7.06
C LEU A 115 -13.21 7.54 6.58
N LEU A 116 -13.51 8.65 5.89
CA LEU A 116 -14.87 8.94 5.40
C LEU A 116 -15.08 8.41 3.99
N THR A 117 -14.08 8.52 3.13
CA THR A 117 -14.22 8.21 1.71
C THR A 117 -14.17 6.73 1.39
N THR A 118 -13.45 5.92 2.17
CA THR A 118 -13.44 4.46 1.98
C THR A 118 -14.82 3.86 2.23
N PRO A 119 -15.53 4.14 3.34
CA PRO A 119 -16.91 3.69 3.52
C PRO A 119 -17.85 4.16 2.41
N LEU A 120 -17.80 5.44 2.04
CA LEU A 120 -18.65 5.99 0.98
C LEU A 120 -18.36 5.33 -0.37
N GLY A 121 -17.09 5.07 -0.67
CA GLY A 121 -16.68 4.35 -1.86
C GLY A 121 -17.20 2.92 -1.85
N ILE A 122 -17.07 2.18 -0.75
CA ILE A 122 -17.52 0.79 -0.65
C ILE A 122 -19.03 0.68 -0.85
N LEU A 123 -19.80 1.57 -0.22
CA LEU A 123 -21.26 1.50 -0.21
C LEU A 123 -21.90 2.04 -1.49
N PHE A 124 -21.35 3.12 -2.08
CA PHE A 124 -22.01 3.84 -3.16
C PHE A 124 -21.28 3.79 -4.50
N PHE A 125 -19.95 3.61 -4.51
CA PHE A 125 -19.16 3.67 -5.74
C PHE A 125 -18.78 2.28 -6.26
N ALA A 126 -18.23 1.43 -5.39
CA ALA A 126 -17.74 0.11 -5.77
C ALA A 126 -18.80 -0.80 -6.44
N PRO A 127 -20.09 -0.78 -6.04
CA PRO A 127 -21.13 -1.55 -6.73
C PRO A 127 -21.41 -1.07 -8.16
N LEU A 128 -21.05 0.17 -8.50
CA LEU A 128 -21.25 0.75 -9.82
C LEU A 128 -20.12 0.42 -10.81
N VAL A 129 -18.98 -0.09 -10.32
CA VAL A 129 -17.81 -0.36 -11.15
C VAL A 129 -17.88 -1.79 -11.71
N PRO A 130 -17.98 -1.96 -13.04
CA PRO A 130 -18.03 -3.29 -13.63
C PRO A 130 -16.72 -4.05 -13.42
N GLU A 131 -16.82 -5.37 -13.31
CA GLU A 131 -15.70 -6.26 -12.95
C GLU A 131 -14.47 -6.09 -13.86
N LEU A 132 -14.67 -5.96 -15.17
CA LEU A 132 -13.58 -5.73 -16.12
C LEU A 132 -12.79 -4.45 -15.78
N TRP A 133 -13.48 -3.37 -15.36
CA TRP A 133 -12.82 -2.13 -14.97
C TRP A 133 -12.07 -2.26 -13.65
N VAL A 134 -12.50 -3.14 -12.75
CA VAL A 134 -11.75 -3.46 -11.53
C VAL A 134 -10.43 -4.15 -11.89
N LYS A 135 -10.49 -5.21 -12.70
CA LYS A 135 -9.30 -5.97 -13.15
C LYS A 135 -8.33 -5.05 -13.91
N LEU A 136 -8.84 -4.25 -14.85
CA LEU A 136 -8.03 -3.32 -15.64
C LEU A 136 -7.48 -2.16 -14.83
N GLY A 137 -8.29 -1.52 -13.99
CA GLY A 137 -7.86 -0.41 -13.15
C GLY A 137 -6.73 -0.84 -12.21
N PHE A 138 -6.87 -2.02 -11.60
CA PHE A 138 -5.83 -2.65 -10.81
C PHE A 138 -4.57 -2.92 -11.65
N ALA A 139 -4.69 -3.57 -12.81
CA ALA A 139 -3.54 -3.86 -13.66
C ALA A 139 -2.81 -2.59 -14.14
N VAL A 140 -3.54 -1.56 -14.55
CA VAL A 140 -2.98 -0.30 -15.05
C VAL A 140 -2.26 0.46 -13.95
N ILE A 141 -2.86 0.63 -12.77
CA ILE A 141 -2.26 1.38 -11.66
C ILE A 141 -0.95 0.71 -11.22
N TRP A 142 -0.96 -0.62 -11.05
CA TRP A 142 0.22 -1.37 -10.61
C TRP A 142 1.27 -1.49 -11.71
N GLY A 143 0.86 -1.75 -12.96
CA GLY A 143 1.77 -1.77 -14.11
C GLY A 143 2.50 -0.43 -14.28
N SER A 144 1.78 0.69 -14.13
CA SER A 144 2.35 2.04 -14.18
C SER A 144 3.33 2.29 -13.04
N PHE A 145 2.99 1.84 -11.82
CA PHE A 145 3.87 1.91 -10.68
C PHE A 145 5.17 1.11 -10.89
N GLY A 146 5.06 -0.12 -11.39
CA GLY A 146 6.21 -0.97 -11.70
C GLY A 146 7.13 -0.32 -12.73
N LEU A 147 6.56 0.19 -13.82
CA LEU A 147 7.32 0.85 -14.89
C LEU A 147 8.02 2.12 -14.40
N LEU A 148 7.36 2.93 -13.57
CA LEU A 148 7.98 4.09 -12.93
C LEU A 148 9.21 3.69 -12.09
N HIS A 149 9.10 2.61 -11.32
CA HIS A 149 10.19 2.14 -10.46
C HIS A 149 11.37 1.59 -11.24
N LEU A 150 11.13 0.91 -12.36
CA LEU A 150 12.22 0.46 -13.23
C LEU A 150 12.97 1.64 -13.87
N TYR A 151 12.25 2.64 -14.36
CA TYR A 151 12.85 3.78 -15.06
C TYR A 151 13.54 4.79 -14.11
N ARG A 152 13.02 4.98 -12.89
CA ARG A 152 13.49 6.00 -11.94
C ARG A 152 14.15 5.44 -10.67
N LEU A 153 14.54 4.16 -10.68
CA LEU A 153 15.03 3.46 -9.49
C LEU A 153 16.12 4.23 -8.74
N ASN A 154 17.16 4.66 -9.45
CA ASN A 154 18.31 5.33 -8.85
C ASN A 154 17.93 6.67 -8.19
N GLU A 155 17.05 7.44 -8.83
CA GLU A 155 16.59 8.72 -8.31
C GLU A 155 15.73 8.55 -7.05
N ILE A 156 14.83 7.55 -7.06
CA ILE A 156 13.95 7.23 -5.94
C ILE A 156 14.75 6.72 -4.74
N THR A 157 15.80 5.92 -4.98
CA THR A 157 16.64 5.36 -3.91
C THR A 157 17.66 6.34 -3.33
N GLY A 158 17.89 7.49 -3.98
CA GLY A 158 18.90 8.47 -3.59
C GLY A 158 18.40 9.59 -2.67
N HIS A 159 17.18 9.51 -2.14
CA HIS A 159 16.66 10.53 -1.22
C HIS A 159 17.08 10.24 0.23
N ASP A 160 17.70 11.22 0.88
CA ASP A 160 18.15 11.12 2.28
C ASP A 160 17.28 11.93 3.28
N HIS A 161 16.16 12.48 2.81
CA HIS A 161 15.32 13.37 3.61
C HIS A 161 14.15 12.61 4.26
N ALA A 162 13.94 12.74 5.57
CA ALA A 162 12.86 12.07 6.29
C ALA A 162 11.46 12.73 6.16
N GLY A 163 11.37 13.91 5.53
CA GLY A 163 10.16 14.74 5.54
C GLY A 163 10.05 15.60 6.80
N ASP A 164 9.22 16.63 6.76
CA ASP A 164 8.86 17.43 7.94
C ASP A 164 7.57 16.88 8.58
N PRO A 165 7.62 16.34 9.81
CA PRO A 165 6.47 15.75 10.48
C PRO A 165 5.29 16.69 10.71
N ARG A 166 5.47 18.02 10.61
CA ARG A 166 4.45 19.02 10.90
C ARG A 166 4.10 19.91 9.70
N CYS A 167 4.55 19.57 8.49
CA CYS A 167 4.32 20.42 7.32
C CYS A 167 2.83 20.46 6.92
N PRO A 168 2.12 21.61 7.01
CA PRO A 168 0.69 21.68 6.69
C PRO A 168 0.36 21.34 5.24
N LYS A 169 1.31 21.59 4.32
CA LYS A 169 1.15 21.26 2.90
C LYS A 169 1.12 19.74 2.69
N ASP A 170 1.98 19.00 3.39
CA ASP A 170 2.00 17.54 3.28
C ASP A 170 0.77 16.90 3.93
N PHE A 171 0.23 17.52 4.99
CA PHE A 171 -1.07 17.14 5.55
C PHE A 171 -2.19 17.32 4.54
N GLY A 172 -2.27 18.49 3.89
CA GLY A 172 -3.29 18.76 2.87
C GLY A 172 -3.19 17.83 1.66
N VAL A 173 -1.97 17.52 1.20
CA VAL A 173 -1.75 16.50 0.16
C VAL A 173 -2.22 15.14 0.64
N GLY A 174 -1.84 14.73 1.85
CA GLY A 174 -2.30 13.48 2.45
C GLY A 174 -3.82 13.39 2.50
N LEU A 175 -4.49 14.45 2.92
CA LEU A 175 -5.96 14.51 3.00
C LEU A 175 -6.62 14.28 1.63
N VAL A 176 -6.17 15.00 0.61
CA VAL A 176 -6.72 14.87 -0.76
C VAL A 176 -6.43 13.48 -1.33
N LEU A 177 -5.19 13.00 -1.22
CA LEU A 177 -4.82 11.70 -1.76
C LEU A 177 -5.49 10.55 -1.02
N GLY A 178 -5.58 10.62 0.31
CA GLY A 178 -6.31 9.66 1.13
C GLY A 178 -7.79 9.63 0.79
N ALA A 179 -8.40 10.80 0.58
CA ALA A 179 -9.80 10.91 0.15
C ALA A 179 -10.04 10.30 -1.24
N VAL A 180 -9.25 10.68 -2.24
CA VAL A 180 -9.41 10.19 -3.62
C VAL A 180 -9.11 8.69 -3.71
N SER A 181 -8.01 8.24 -3.12
CA SER A 181 -7.61 6.83 -3.14
C SER A 181 -8.54 5.95 -2.31
N GLY A 182 -9.05 6.45 -1.18
CA GLY A 182 -10.05 5.77 -0.35
C GLY A 182 -11.35 5.55 -1.12
N PHE A 183 -11.86 6.61 -1.76
CA PHE A 183 -13.09 6.57 -2.54
C PHE A 183 -13.00 5.70 -3.79
N VAL A 184 -11.88 5.76 -4.52
CA VAL A 184 -11.74 5.12 -5.84
C VAL A 184 -10.98 3.81 -5.78
N ALA A 185 -9.74 3.82 -5.31
CA ALA A 185 -8.85 2.65 -5.42
C ALA A 185 -9.16 1.59 -4.35
N VAL A 186 -9.20 2.03 -3.09
CA VAL A 186 -9.39 1.14 -1.93
C VAL A 186 -10.78 0.53 -1.94
N SER A 187 -11.82 1.31 -2.19
CA SER A 187 -13.20 0.81 -2.23
C SER A 187 -13.44 -0.23 -3.33
N VAL A 188 -12.75 -0.13 -4.45
CA VAL A 188 -12.95 -0.99 -5.64
C VAL A 188 -12.06 -2.23 -5.59
N THR A 189 -10.79 -2.07 -5.20
CA THR A 189 -9.80 -3.16 -5.27
C THR A 189 -9.38 -3.71 -3.90
N GLY A 190 -9.73 -3.02 -2.81
CA GLY A 190 -9.32 -3.39 -1.44
C GLY A 190 -7.90 -2.95 -1.09
N VAL A 191 -7.20 -2.26 -1.99
CA VAL A 191 -5.80 -1.82 -1.85
C VAL A 191 -5.55 -0.55 -2.69
N GLY A 192 -4.39 0.11 -2.54
CA GLY A 192 -3.93 1.16 -3.45
C GLY A 192 -3.65 2.51 -2.79
N ILE A 193 -4.19 2.78 -1.61
CA ILE A 193 -3.86 4.00 -0.85
C ILE A 193 -2.39 4.05 -0.41
N ASP A 194 -1.83 2.90 -0.03
CA ASP A 194 -0.41 2.72 0.22
C ASP A 194 0.42 3.22 -0.96
N MET A 195 0.08 2.78 -2.16
CA MET A 195 0.78 3.10 -3.39
C MET A 195 0.74 4.59 -3.70
N VAL A 196 -0.46 5.17 -3.65
CA VAL A 196 -0.68 6.59 -3.96
C VAL A 196 0.04 7.49 -2.96
N VAL A 197 -0.10 7.20 -1.66
CA VAL A 197 0.57 7.98 -0.61
C VAL A 197 2.09 7.79 -0.69
N TYR A 198 2.57 6.57 -0.93
CA TYR A 198 3.99 6.32 -1.15
C TYR A 198 4.54 7.10 -2.35
N ALA A 199 3.86 7.06 -3.49
CA ALA A 199 4.28 7.78 -4.69
C ALA A 199 4.35 9.28 -4.44
N ALA A 200 3.41 9.84 -3.66
CA ALA A 200 3.49 11.25 -3.24
C ALA A 200 4.68 11.51 -2.29
N LEU A 201 4.92 10.65 -1.31
CA LEU A 201 6.06 10.81 -0.40
C LEU A 201 7.39 10.82 -1.16
N VAL A 202 7.57 9.89 -2.09
CA VAL A 202 8.82 9.73 -2.84
C VAL A 202 8.97 10.76 -3.96
N LEU A 203 7.93 10.98 -4.77
CA LEU A 203 8.05 11.84 -5.95
C LEU A 203 7.84 13.33 -5.63
N LEU A 204 6.83 13.63 -4.81
CA LEU A 204 6.43 15.00 -4.49
C LEU A 204 7.17 15.55 -3.28
N SER A 205 7.27 14.77 -2.20
CA SER A 205 7.94 15.21 -0.96
C SER A 205 9.41 14.79 -0.88
N ARG A 206 9.90 13.95 -1.81
CA ARG A 206 11.30 13.48 -1.89
C ARG A 206 11.78 12.84 -0.59
N VAL A 207 10.92 12.03 0.02
CA VAL A 207 11.15 11.38 1.31
C VAL A 207 11.85 10.03 1.10
N ASP A 208 12.82 9.71 1.95
CA ASP A 208 13.54 8.44 1.97
C ASP A 208 12.54 7.26 2.09
N LEU A 209 12.81 6.21 1.33
CA LEU A 209 12.13 4.92 1.37
C LEU A 209 12.10 4.30 2.78
N LYS A 210 13.07 4.62 3.65
CA LYS A 210 13.08 4.25 5.08
C LYS A 210 11.86 4.74 5.84
N VAL A 211 11.28 5.86 5.40
CA VAL A 211 10.11 6.52 6.00
C VAL A 211 8.87 6.29 5.17
N ALA A 212 8.99 6.33 3.83
CA ALA A 212 7.85 6.20 2.94
C ALA A 212 7.19 4.82 2.99
N ILE A 213 7.98 3.73 3.00
CA ILE A 213 7.43 2.35 3.04
C ILE A 213 6.70 2.08 4.36
N PRO A 214 7.27 2.35 5.56
CA PRO A 214 6.51 2.15 6.79
C PRO A 214 5.25 3.03 6.87
N THR A 215 5.30 4.25 6.30
CA THR A 215 4.11 5.13 6.25
C THR A 215 3.00 4.54 5.39
N SER A 216 3.33 3.96 4.23
CA SER A 216 2.36 3.33 3.34
C SER A 216 1.75 2.07 3.96
N VAL A 217 2.54 1.29 4.71
CA VAL A 217 2.04 0.11 5.43
C VAL A 217 0.98 0.49 6.46
N VAL A 218 1.22 1.55 7.25
CA VAL A 218 0.29 1.99 8.30
C VAL A 218 -1.03 2.51 7.72
N ILE A 219 -1.00 3.30 6.64
CA ILE A 219 -2.23 3.81 6.02
C ILE A 219 -3.06 2.70 5.37
N MET A 220 -2.41 1.68 4.80
CA MET A 220 -3.11 0.51 4.26
C MET A 220 -3.71 -0.36 5.35
N ALA A 221 -2.99 -0.58 6.45
CA ALA A 221 -3.51 -1.28 7.62
C ALA A 221 -4.80 -0.63 8.13
N PHE A 222 -4.77 0.69 8.32
CA PHE A 222 -5.93 1.46 8.73
C PHE A 222 -7.10 1.34 7.74
N SER A 223 -6.85 1.58 6.46
CA SER A 223 -7.91 1.55 5.44
C SER A 223 -8.51 0.15 5.25
N SER A 224 -7.72 -0.90 5.49
CA SER A 224 -8.20 -2.29 5.49
C SER A 224 -9.12 -2.58 6.66
N VAL A 225 -8.78 -2.10 7.86
CA VAL A 225 -9.65 -2.22 9.04
C VAL A 225 -10.95 -1.46 8.83
N VAL A 226 -10.90 -0.25 8.28
CA VAL A 226 -12.11 0.51 7.90
C VAL A 226 -12.95 -0.29 6.91
N GLY A 227 -12.34 -0.88 5.88
CA GLY A 227 -13.03 -1.73 4.91
C GLY A 227 -13.71 -2.95 5.55
N VAL A 228 -13.00 -3.68 6.43
CA VAL A 228 -13.55 -4.82 7.18
C VAL A 228 -14.75 -4.39 8.03
N VAL A 229 -14.65 -3.27 8.76
CA VAL A 229 -15.76 -2.75 9.58
C VAL A 229 -16.97 -2.43 8.70
N VAL A 230 -16.79 -1.70 7.60
CA VAL A 230 -17.90 -1.33 6.70
C VAL A 230 -18.56 -2.58 6.10
N LYS A 231 -17.77 -3.52 5.57
CA LYS A 231 -18.29 -4.77 4.98
C LYS A 231 -19.03 -5.62 6.02
N SER A 232 -18.51 -5.68 7.25
CA SER A 232 -19.15 -6.41 8.35
C SER A 232 -20.47 -5.77 8.80
N LEU A 233 -20.53 -4.44 8.89
CA LEU A 233 -21.75 -3.71 9.23
C LEU A 233 -22.80 -3.77 8.11
N SER A 234 -22.37 -3.78 6.86
CA SER A 234 -23.27 -3.93 5.70
C SER A 234 -23.79 -5.35 5.50
N GLY A 235 -23.13 -6.36 6.09
CA GLY A 235 -23.46 -7.78 5.88
C GLY A 235 -23.14 -8.30 4.47
N ASP A 236 -22.46 -7.52 3.63
CA ASP A 236 -22.27 -7.78 2.19
C ASP A 236 -20.94 -8.51 1.88
N TRP A 237 -20.55 -9.50 2.66
CA TRP A 237 -19.31 -10.24 2.36
C TRP A 237 -19.47 -11.17 1.17
N GLN A 238 -18.56 -11.10 0.19
CA GLN A 238 -18.55 -12.06 -0.90
C GLN A 238 -18.34 -13.50 -0.38
N PRO A 239 -19.14 -14.49 -0.84
CA PRO A 239 -18.93 -15.89 -0.48
C PRO A 239 -17.53 -16.37 -0.88
N GLY A 240 -16.88 -17.15 -0.03
CA GLY A 240 -15.52 -17.68 -0.26
C GLY A 240 -14.39 -16.85 0.37
N VAL A 241 -14.66 -15.63 0.85
CA VAL A 241 -13.62 -14.83 1.55
C VAL A 241 -13.15 -15.53 2.81
N LEU A 242 -14.07 -16.11 3.59
CA LEU A 242 -13.74 -16.73 4.87
C LEU A 242 -12.76 -17.90 4.71
N GLY A 243 -13.01 -18.84 3.79
CA GLY A 243 -12.12 -20.00 3.58
C GLY A 243 -10.70 -19.58 3.19
N ASN A 244 -10.60 -18.68 2.20
CA ASN A 244 -9.32 -18.10 1.79
C ASN A 244 -8.62 -17.35 2.93
N TRP A 245 -9.37 -16.59 3.72
CA TRP A 245 -8.84 -15.84 4.86
C TRP A 245 -8.36 -16.76 5.96
N LEU A 246 -9.09 -17.84 6.29
CA LEU A 246 -8.68 -18.79 7.32
C LEU A 246 -7.34 -19.45 6.98
N ALA A 247 -7.10 -19.77 5.71
CA ALA A 247 -5.82 -20.30 5.25
C ALA A 247 -4.70 -19.25 5.21
N ALA A 248 -4.99 -18.03 4.73
CA ALA A 248 -3.99 -16.99 4.53
C ALA A 248 -3.61 -16.20 5.79
N ALA A 249 -4.57 -15.92 6.67
CA ALA A 249 -4.40 -15.01 7.81
C ALA A 249 -3.24 -15.41 8.75
N PRO A 250 -3.05 -16.70 9.11
CA PRO A 250 -1.89 -17.15 9.88
C PRO A 250 -0.55 -16.86 9.21
N VAL A 251 -0.49 -17.01 7.89
CA VAL A 251 0.75 -16.82 7.13
C VAL A 251 1.10 -15.33 7.06
N VAL A 252 0.13 -14.48 6.73
CA VAL A 252 0.38 -13.05 6.56
C VAL A 252 0.66 -12.33 7.87
N ALA A 253 0.13 -12.83 9.00
CA ALA A 253 0.39 -12.27 10.33
C ALA A 253 1.89 -12.27 10.66
N LEU A 254 2.65 -13.25 10.14
CA LEU A 254 4.11 -13.34 10.28
C LEU A 254 4.85 -12.78 9.07
N GLY A 255 4.41 -13.11 7.86
CA GLY A 255 5.15 -12.78 6.63
C GLY A 255 5.31 -11.28 6.40
N ALA A 256 4.30 -10.47 6.71
CA ALA A 256 4.37 -9.02 6.55
C ALA A 256 5.40 -8.36 7.51
N PRO A 257 5.39 -8.60 8.84
CA PRO A 257 6.47 -8.15 9.72
C PRO A 257 7.86 -8.65 9.31
N LEU A 258 7.97 -9.90 8.84
CA LEU A 258 9.23 -10.46 8.34
C LEU A 258 9.74 -9.68 7.11
N GLY A 259 8.86 -9.29 6.19
CA GLY A 259 9.21 -8.40 5.08
C GLY A 259 9.81 -7.07 5.56
N VAL A 260 9.18 -6.44 6.56
CA VAL A 260 9.69 -5.18 7.16
C VAL A 260 11.07 -5.38 7.78
N PHE A 261 11.32 -6.54 8.40
CA PHE A 261 12.60 -6.85 9.01
C PHE A 261 13.70 -7.09 7.96
N VAL A 262 13.43 -7.95 6.97
CA VAL A 262 14.42 -8.40 5.99
C VAL A 262 14.80 -7.30 4.99
N VAL A 263 13.89 -6.38 4.66
CA VAL A 263 14.25 -5.24 3.79
C VAL A 263 15.30 -4.33 4.45
N GLY A 264 15.41 -4.36 5.78
CA GLY A 264 16.48 -3.70 6.52
C GLY A 264 17.86 -4.34 6.32
N LEU A 265 17.92 -5.61 5.90
CA LEU A 265 19.14 -6.39 5.68
C LEU A 265 19.55 -6.44 4.20
N ILE A 266 18.62 -6.76 3.31
CA ILE A 266 18.89 -6.94 1.86
C ILE A 266 18.94 -5.60 1.12
N GLY A 267 18.39 -4.54 1.71
CA GLY A 267 18.23 -3.24 1.07
C GLY A 267 16.95 -3.16 0.24
N ARG A 268 16.46 -1.93 0.03
CA ARG A 268 15.16 -1.68 -0.60
C ARG A 268 15.18 -1.77 -2.13
N LYS A 269 16.34 -1.52 -2.74
CA LYS A 269 16.50 -1.45 -4.20
C LYS A 269 16.23 -2.80 -4.89
N PRO A 270 16.82 -3.94 -4.45
CA PRO A 270 16.55 -5.24 -5.06
C PRO A 270 15.08 -5.65 -4.91
N THR A 271 14.50 -5.45 -3.73
CA THR A 271 13.10 -5.78 -3.45
C THR A 271 12.15 -4.98 -4.34
N LEU A 272 12.35 -3.66 -4.46
CA LEU A 272 11.55 -2.82 -5.35
C LEU A 272 11.68 -3.23 -6.81
N LEU A 273 12.85 -3.69 -7.26
CA LEU A 273 13.06 -4.16 -8.63
C LEU A 273 12.24 -5.43 -8.90
N VAL A 274 12.34 -6.43 -8.02
CA VAL A 274 11.58 -7.69 -8.16
C VAL A 274 10.08 -7.40 -8.19
N VAL A 275 9.60 -6.57 -7.26
CA VAL A 275 8.18 -6.22 -7.18
C VAL A 275 7.72 -5.39 -8.39
N ALA A 276 8.55 -4.49 -8.90
CA ALA A 276 8.25 -3.73 -10.11
C ALA A 276 8.12 -4.64 -11.34
N LEU A 277 8.97 -5.66 -11.47
CA LEU A 277 8.86 -6.67 -12.53
C LEU A 277 7.56 -7.47 -12.40
N LEU A 278 7.21 -7.90 -11.18
CA LEU A 278 5.96 -8.62 -10.93
C LEU A 278 4.73 -7.80 -11.35
N CYS A 279 4.71 -6.49 -11.08
CA CYS A 279 3.62 -5.61 -11.52
C CYS A 279 3.48 -5.56 -13.05
N ILE A 280 4.61 -5.53 -13.77
CA ILE A 280 4.59 -5.49 -15.24
C ILE A 280 4.12 -6.83 -15.80
N VAL A 281 4.63 -7.94 -15.26
CA VAL A 281 4.19 -9.29 -15.62
C VAL A 281 2.69 -9.42 -15.38
N GLN A 282 2.20 -8.98 -14.23
CA GLN A 282 0.78 -8.99 -13.89
C GLN A 282 -0.05 -8.15 -14.86
N PHE A 283 0.41 -6.94 -15.25
CA PHE A 283 -0.29 -6.11 -16.23
C PHE A 283 -0.40 -6.79 -17.60
N VAL A 284 0.70 -7.37 -18.08
CA VAL A 284 0.72 -8.15 -19.34
C VAL A 284 -0.21 -9.35 -19.23
N TRP A 285 -0.17 -10.07 -18.11
CA TRP A 285 -1.04 -11.22 -17.84
C TRP A 285 -2.52 -10.83 -17.88
N THR A 286 -2.92 -9.72 -17.24
CA THR A 286 -4.30 -9.23 -17.31
C THR A 286 -4.72 -8.89 -18.74
N CYS A 287 -3.85 -8.21 -19.50
CA CYS A 287 -4.15 -7.88 -20.90
C CYS A 287 -4.29 -9.13 -21.79
N MET A 288 -3.54 -10.19 -21.51
CA MET A 288 -3.60 -11.46 -22.22
C MET A 288 -4.84 -12.27 -21.84
N SER A 289 -5.13 -12.39 -20.54
CA SER A 289 -6.26 -13.15 -20.03
C SER A 289 -7.59 -12.57 -20.50
N GLU A 290 -7.74 -11.25 -20.42
CA GLU A 290 -8.98 -10.55 -20.79
C GLU A 290 -9.02 -10.16 -22.28
N ARG A 291 -8.10 -10.67 -23.11
CA ARG A 291 -7.96 -10.25 -24.52
C ARG A 291 -9.22 -10.49 -25.35
N ALA A 292 -9.94 -11.57 -25.07
CA ALA A 292 -11.20 -11.89 -25.76
C ALA A 292 -12.28 -10.83 -25.52
N THR A 293 -12.36 -10.31 -24.30
CA THR A 293 -13.33 -9.28 -23.89
C THR A 293 -12.87 -7.87 -24.26
N LEU A 294 -11.56 -7.60 -24.12
CA LEU A 294 -10.95 -6.29 -24.42
C LEU A 294 -10.93 -5.96 -25.91
N GLY A 295 -10.67 -6.96 -26.74
CA GLY A 295 -10.30 -6.74 -28.14
C GLY A 295 -9.06 -5.85 -28.27
N THR A 296 -8.84 -5.33 -29.48
CA THR A 296 -7.72 -4.42 -29.80
C THR A 296 -7.93 -3.02 -29.23
N ALA A 297 -9.17 -2.55 -29.18
CA ALA A 297 -9.52 -1.23 -28.65
C ALA A 297 -9.31 -1.17 -27.12
N GLY A 298 -9.76 -2.18 -26.37
CA GLY A 298 -9.59 -2.23 -24.92
C GLY A 298 -8.13 -2.35 -24.50
N THR A 299 -7.32 -3.13 -25.23
CA THR A 299 -5.87 -3.19 -25.00
C THR A 299 -5.18 -1.86 -25.31
N ALA A 300 -5.58 -1.15 -26.37
CA ALA A 300 -5.08 0.19 -26.65
C ALA A 300 -5.44 1.18 -25.52
N VAL A 301 -6.68 1.13 -25.00
CA VAL A 301 -7.12 1.96 -23.87
C VAL A 301 -6.32 1.64 -22.60
N ALA A 302 -6.04 0.37 -22.31
CA ALA A 302 -5.22 -0.03 -21.17
C ALA A 302 -3.79 0.52 -21.27
N LEU A 303 -3.16 0.41 -22.45
CA LEU A 303 -1.82 0.96 -22.70
C LEU A 303 -1.81 2.49 -22.61
N LEU A 304 -2.80 3.17 -23.19
CA LEU A 304 -2.95 4.62 -23.07
C LEU A 304 -3.14 5.04 -21.62
N SER A 305 -3.91 4.28 -20.84
CA SER A 305 -4.13 4.55 -19.42
C SER A 305 -2.83 4.44 -18.61
N VAL A 306 -1.96 3.47 -18.95
CA VAL A 306 -0.61 3.38 -18.37
C VAL A 306 0.20 4.64 -18.69
N LEU A 307 0.18 5.11 -19.94
CA LEU A 307 0.88 6.34 -20.32
C LEU A 307 0.35 7.57 -19.58
N VAL A 308 -0.97 7.66 -19.37
CA VAL A 308 -1.60 8.73 -18.58
C VAL A 308 -1.15 8.67 -17.12
N CYS A 309 -1.14 7.48 -16.50
CA CYS A 309 -0.65 7.29 -15.14
C CYS A 309 0.83 7.66 -15.00
N LEU A 310 1.68 7.27 -15.96
CA LEU A 310 3.09 7.67 -15.98
C LEU A 310 3.25 9.19 -16.13
N GLY A 311 2.45 9.82 -16.99
CA GLY A 311 2.39 11.28 -17.12
C GLY A 311 2.03 11.95 -15.80
N GLY A 312 1.06 11.39 -15.06
CA GLY A 312 0.71 11.82 -13.70
C GLY A 312 1.86 11.69 -12.70
N PHE A 313 2.61 10.58 -12.72
CA PHE A 313 3.78 10.39 -11.87
C PHE A 313 4.92 11.37 -12.22
N GLU A 314 5.18 11.63 -13.50
CA GLU A 314 6.18 12.63 -13.91
C GLU A 314 5.72 14.06 -13.58
N ALA A 315 4.42 14.36 -13.65
CA ALA A 315 3.86 15.62 -13.18
C ALA A 315 4.10 15.80 -11.67
N LEU A 316 3.79 14.79 -10.86
CA LEU A 316 4.07 14.77 -9.41
C LEU A 316 5.57 14.99 -9.12
N ARG A 317 6.43 14.31 -9.87
CA ARG A 317 7.88 14.46 -9.77
C ARG A 317 8.35 15.87 -10.11
N SER A 318 7.81 16.47 -11.17
CA SER A 318 8.15 17.85 -11.57
C SER A 318 7.73 18.87 -10.49
N LEU A 319 6.57 18.67 -9.87
CA LEU A 319 6.11 19.46 -8.73
C LEU A 319 7.02 19.26 -7.52
N GLY A 320 7.49 18.03 -7.28
CA GLY A 320 8.46 17.73 -6.22
C GLY A 320 9.79 18.46 -6.41
N LEU A 321 10.33 18.46 -7.63
CA LEU A 321 11.54 19.23 -7.96
C LEU A 321 11.35 20.73 -7.74
N ARG A 322 10.17 21.28 -8.08
CA ARG A 322 9.85 22.70 -7.81
C ARG A 322 9.78 22.99 -6.31
N ARG A 323 9.18 22.09 -5.52
CA ARG A 323 9.13 22.20 -4.04
C ARG A 323 10.54 22.16 -3.44
N GLU A 324 11.38 21.26 -3.92
CA GLU A 324 12.76 21.13 -3.45
C GLU A 324 13.59 22.38 -3.76
N ARG A 325 13.50 22.89 -5.00
CA ARG A 325 14.19 24.14 -5.38
C ARG A 325 13.73 25.32 -4.52
N ARG A 326 12.43 25.46 -4.25
CA ARG A 326 11.90 26.50 -3.36
C ARG A 326 12.44 26.36 -1.94
N ARG A 327 12.50 25.13 -1.40
CA ARG A 327 13.05 24.86 -0.06
C ARG A 327 14.53 25.24 0.02
N LYS A 328 15.34 24.84 -0.97
CA LYS A 328 16.77 25.20 -1.06
C LYS A 328 16.96 26.71 -1.21
N GLY A 329 16.15 27.38 -2.03
CA GLY A 329 16.19 28.83 -2.21
C GLY A 329 15.86 29.60 -0.93
N LEU A 330 14.83 29.19 -0.18
CA LEU A 330 14.48 29.79 1.11
C LEU A 330 15.58 29.58 2.16
N ALA A 331 16.20 28.39 2.21
CA ALA A 331 17.30 28.11 3.11
C ALA A 331 18.56 28.94 2.79
N ALA A 332 18.87 29.10 1.50
CA ALA A 332 19.97 29.96 1.05
C ALA A 332 19.72 31.44 1.39
N ALA A 333 18.49 31.93 1.21
CA ALA A 333 18.10 33.28 1.59
C ALA A 333 18.22 33.50 3.10
N ALA A 334 17.73 32.58 3.93
CA ALA A 334 17.83 32.67 5.39
C ALA A 334 19.28 32.63 5.89
N GLY A 335 20.13 31.79 5.29
CA GLY A 335 21.56 31.73 5.60
C GLY A 335 22.33 32.99 5.19
N ALA A 336 21.94 33.65 4.10
CA ALA A 336 22.50 34.92 3.67
C ALA A 336 22.14 36.08 4.62
N THR A 337 20.91 36.08 5.16
CA THR A 337 20.48 37.08 6.16
C THR A 337 21.25 36.93 7.48
N PHE A 338 21.56 35.69 7.91
CA PHE A 338 22.32 35.43 9.14
C PHE A 338 23.80 35.84 9.03
N ARG A 339 24.43 35.69 7.85
CA ARG A 339 25.81 36.17 7.60
C ARG A 339 25.95 37.70 7.52
N ARG A 340 24.84 38.44 7.40
CA ARG A 340 24.82 39.92 7.40
C ARG A 340 24.37 40.51 8.75
N GLY A 341 24.39 39.74 9.84
CA GLY A 341 24.30 40.25 11.21
C GLY A 341 25.55 41.07 11.60
N PRO A 342 25.43 42.10 12.44
CA PRO A 342 26.31 43.28 12.38
C PRO A 342 27.74 43.00 12.84
N LEU A 343 28.70 43.16 11.92
CA LEU A 343 30.08 43.56 12.22
C LEU A 343 30.11 45.10 12.24
N ALA A 344 29.76 45.71 13.38
CA ALA A 344 30.02 47.09 13.81
C ALA A 344 29.05 47.38 14.98
N SER A 345 29.46 47.85 16.15
CA SER A 345 30.46 48.87 16.43
C SER A 345 31.31 48.53 17.66
N GLY A 346 32.60 48.28 17.44
CA GLY A 346 33.60 48.57 18.44
C GLY A 346 34.07 50.01 18.21
N THR A 347 33.67 50.91 19.10
CA THR A 347 34.34 52.15 19.51
C THR A 347 33.71 52.56 20.82
#